data_AF-A0A919IH13-F1
#
_entry.id   AF-A0A919IH13-F1
#
_cell.length_a   1.000
_cell.length_b   1.000
_cell.length_c   1.000
_cell.angle_alpha   90.00
_cell.angle_beta   90.00
_cell.angle_gamma   90.00
#
_symmetry.space_group_name_H-M   'P 1'
#
loop_
_entity.id
_entity.type
_entity.pdbx_description
1 polymer ?
#
loop_
_entity_poly.entity_id
_entity_poly.type
_entity_poly.pdbx_seq_one_letter_code
_entity_poly.pdbx_strand_id
1 'polypeptide(L)'
;MPDRARKRAIRALAAELGVAYSVAARLHAAQNPAARPHADAPAASVDEHRAWMSDARANRTFHARVHDTRLAADLPLGRAEHLVRRFPPLRAITAAGPLYAGEGRETIIAMLYAVLRHECPALSPPADELAWAAELGEEAAVDIACAGLDRAARHLLDQGRWQLWARVETALTAGETDTDRRVRDAAITLGRELRSTSLRGSLEGVRHILDAVLVEPFGAPAPGTRIRVDGREGTVIGAEWERSGPPAGFRVRVDSEPLARVVPAAELDGGLDTGTAPEPDLIPS
;
A
#
# COMPACT_ATOMS: atom_id res chain seq x y z
N MET A 1 20.11 -2.92 -12.68
CA MET A 1 21.17 -2.54 -11.70
C MET A 1 21.28 -1.03 -11.32
N PRO A 2 20.44 -0.06 -11.77
CA PRO A 2 20.52 1.35 -11.30
C PRO A 2 20.00 1.60 -9.87
N ASP A 3 19.02 0.82 -9.42
CA ASP A 3 18.26 1.09 -8.19
C ASP A 3 19.11 0.96 -6.90
N ARG A 4 20.12 0.07 -6.89
CA ARG A 4 21.03 -0.07 -5.76
C ARG A 4 21.95 1.14 -5.57
N ALA A 5 22.42 1.73 -6.67
CA ALA A 5 23.27 2.92 -6.63
C ALA A 5 22.46 4.13 -6.15
N ARG A 6 21.23 4.30 -6.65
CA ARG A 6 20.30 5.34 -6.21
C ARG A 6 19.98 5.23 -4.72
N LYS A 7 19.62 4.04 -4.23
CA LYS A 7 19.35 3.81 -2.80
C LYS A 7 20.57 4.13 -1.92
N ARG A 8 21.79 3.83 -2.36
CA ARG A 8 23.02 4.22 -1.65
C ARG A 8 23.21 5.74 -1.63
N ALA A 9 22.99 6.42 -2.75
CA ALA A 9 23.11 7.88 -2.82
C ALA A 9 22.09 8.58 -1.92
N ILE A 10 20.84 8.11 -1.88
CA ILE A 10 19.81 8.66 -0.99
C ILE A 10 20.17 8.41 0.48
N ARG A 11 20.68 7.23 0.84
CA ARG A 11 21.14 6.96 2.23
C ARG A 11 22.31 7.86 2.63
N ALA A 12 23.27 8.08 1.74
CA ALA A 12 24.38 8.98 1.98
C ALA A 12 23.90 10.42 2.21
N LEU A 13 22.98 10.90 1.38
CA LEU A 13 22.38 12.22 1.51
C LEU A 13 21.55 12.38 2.80
N ALA A 14 20.82 11.33 3.21
CA ALA A 14 20.08 11.32 4.47
C ALA A 14 21.03 11.45 5.67
N ALA A 15 22.13 10.70 5.66
CA ALA A 15 23.15 10.75 6.70
C ALA A 15 23.87 12.10 6.75
N GLU A 16 24.21 12.67 5.59
CA GLU A 16 24.89 13.97 5.47
C GLU A 16 24.03 15.12 6.00
N LEU A 17 22.73 15.11 5.68
CA LEU A 17 21.81 16.18 6.07
C LEU A 17 21.15 15.97 7.45
N GLY A 18 21.34 14.80 8.07
CA GLY A 18 20.67 14.45 9.33
C GLY A 18 19.13 14.40 9.19
N VAL A 19 18.61 14.06 8.01
CA VAL A 19 17.17 14.01 7.71
C VAL A 19 16.71 12.58 7.44
N ALA A 20 15.40 12.33 7.53
CA ALA A 20 14.82 11.05 7.18
C ALA A 20 15.10 10.66 5.71
N TYR A 21 15.25 9.36 5.44
CA TYR A 21 15.52 8.81 4.10
C TYR A 21 14.51 9.31 3.05
N SER A 22 13.23 9.42 3.41
CA SER A 22 12.16 9.92 2.54
C SER A 22 12.37 11.39 2.13
N VAL A 23 12.86 12.23 3.05
CA VAL A 23 13.22 13.64 2.78
C VAL A 23 14.42 13.70 1.84
N ALA A 24 15.47 12.93 2.13
CA ALA A 24 16.64 12.84 1.27
C ALA A 24 16.28 12.29 -0.13
N ALA A 25 15.37 11.33 -0.24
CA ALA A 25 14.92 10.78 -1.51
C ALA A 25 14.29 11.87 -2.40
N ARG A 26 13.50 12.77 -1.81
CA ARG A 26 12.89 13.91 -2.50
C ARG A 26 13.91 14.96 -2.89
N LEU A 27 14.82 15.32 -1.99
CA LEU A 27 15.91 16.26 -2.30
C LEU A 27 16.79 15.75 -3.43
N HIS A 28 17.15 14.47 -3.39
CA HIS A 28 17.89 13.80 -4.46
C HIS A 28 17.11 13.80 -5.78
N ALA A 29 15.79 13.61 -5.75
CA ALA A 29 14.95 13.69 -6.95
C ALA A 29 14.76 15.12 -7.47
N ALA A 30 14.80 16.13 -6.60
CA ALA A 30 14.74 17.54 -6.99
C ALA A 30 16.05 18.03 -7.61
N GLN A 31 17.20 17.55 -7.11
CA GLN A 31 18.54 17.86 -7.62
C GLN A 31 18.86 17.17 -8.95
N ASN A 32 18.25 16.01 -9.21
CA ASN A 32 18.37 15.28 -10.47
C ASN A 32 17.01 15.25 -11.20
N PRO A 33 16.64 16.30 -11.94
CA PRO A 33 15.38 16.32 -12.69
C PRO A 33 15.28 15.20 -13.75
N ALA A 34 16.42 14.68 -14.24
CA ALA A 34 16.48 13.49 -15.10
C ALA A 34 16.22 12.16 -14.35
N ALA A 35 16.24 12.17 -13.02
CA ALA A 35 15.88 11.05 -12.15
C ALA A 35 14.45 11.19 -11.57
N ARG A 36 13.68 12.19 -12.03
CA ARG A 36 12.23 12.20 -11.82
C ARG A 36 11.67 10.96 -12.52
N PRO A 37 10.90 10.10 -11.83
CA PRO A 37 10.04 9.17 -12.54
C PRO A 37 9.10 10.02 -13.40
N HIS A 38 9.29 9.96 -14.72
CA HIS A 38 8.41 10.43 -15.78
C HIS A 38 7.80 11.85 -15.65
N ALA A 39 8.51 12.86 -16.17
CA ALA A 39 7.90 14.14 -16.54
C ALA A 39 7.31 14.14 -17.97
N ASP A 40 7.63 13.14 -18.80
CA ASP A 40 7.18 13.05 -20.20
C ASP A 40 6.00 12.08 -20.42
N ALA A 41 5.42 11.54 -19.34
CA ALA A 41 4.09 10.97 -19.44
C ALA A 41 3.11 12.13 -19.67
N PRO A 42 2.19 12.05 -20.65
CA PRO A 42 1.15 13.08 -20.76
C PRO A 42 0.53 13.25 -19.38
N ALA A 43 0.35 14.51 -18.94
CA ALA A 43 -0.21 14.88 -17.64
C ALA A 43 -1.64 14.34 -17.53
N ALA A 44 -1.76 13.03 -17.30
CA ALA A 44 -2.99 12.29 -17.21
C ALA A 44 -3.53 12.60 -15.83
N SER A 45 -4.27 13.71 -15.73
CA SER A 45 -5.19 14.07 -14.64
C SER A 45 -4.83 13.34 -13.35
N VAL A 46 -3.64 13.65 -12.80
CA VAL A 46 -3.27 13.17 -11.48
C VAL A 46 -4.42 13.59 -10.60
N ASP A 47 -5.04 12.64 -9.89
CA ASP A 47 -6.13 12.94 -8.96
C ASP A 47 -5.63 14.04 -8.02
N GLU A 48 -5.98 15.29 -8.31
CA GLU A 48 -5.39 16.47 -7.66
C GLU A 48 -5.64 16.40 -6.16
N HIS A 49 -6.77 15.80 -5.79
CA HIS A 49 -7.12 15.52 -4.42
C HIS A 49 -6.13 14.54 -3.77
N ARG A 50 -5.75 13.45 -4.44
CA ARG A 50 -4.75 12.50 -3.94
C ARG A 50 -3.36 13.12 -3.86
N ALA A 51 -2.97 13.93 -4.84
CA ALA A 51 -1.70 14.66 -4.81
C ALA A 51 -1.66 15.60 -3.61
N TRP A 52 -2.70 16.41 -3.44
CA TRP A 52 -2.86 17.32 -2.30
C TRP A 52 -2.85 16.59 -0.95
N MET A 53 -3.54 15.46 -0.82
CA MET A 53 -3.52 14.67 0.42
C MET A 53 -2.13 14.09 0.71
N SER A 54 -1.41 13.65 -0.32
CA SER A 54 -0.04 13.15 -0.18
C SER A 54 0.89 14.26 0.29
N ASP A 55 0.77 15.46 -0.28
CA ASP A 55 1.53 16.63 0.12
C ASP A 55 1.16 17.08 1.54
N ALA A 56 -0.12 17.11 1.89
CA ALA A 56 -0.58 17.44 3.23
C ALA A 56 -0.02 16.46 4.27
N ARG A 57 0.00 15.15 3.98
CA ARG A 57 0.60 14.13 4.85
C ARG A 57 2.12 14.31 4.98
N ALA A 58 2.81 14.65 3.88
CA ALA A 58 4.25 14.86 3.86
C ALA A 58 4.68 16.09 4.68
N ASN A 59 3.81 17.10 4.78
CA ASN A 59 4.07 18.35 5.50
C ASN A 59 3.54 18.37 6.95
N ARG A 60 3.19 17.22 7.51
CA ARG A 60 2.72 17.12 8.90
C ARG A 60 3.83 17.42 9.90
N THR A 61 3.44 18.02 11.02
CA THR A 61 4.34 18.20 12.17
C THR A 61 4.77 16.83 12.72
N PHE A 62 5.91 16.79 13.41
CA PHE A 62 6.38 15.56 14.06
C PHE A 62 5.34 14.95 14.99
N HIS A 63 4.69 15.76 15.85
CA HIS A 63 3.64 15.28 16.74
C HIS A 63 2.44 14.67 16.00
N ALA A 64 2.02 15.28 14.89
CA ALA A 64 0.94 14.73 14.07
C ALA A 64 1.36 13.40 13.41
N ARG A 65 2.63 13.26 13.00
CA ARG A 65 3.16 12.01 12.47
C ARG A 65 3.21 10.92 13.54
N VAL A 66 3.74 11.20 14.74
CA VAL A 66 3.78 10.25 15.86
C VAL A 66 2.38 9.81 16.28
N HIS A 67 1.41 10.72 16.33
CA HIS A 67 0.02 10.36 16.61
C HIS A 67 -0.54 9.40 15.56
N ASP A 68 -0.30 9.66 14.28
CA ASP A 68 -0.78 8.81 13.18
C ASP A 68 -0.09 7.44 13.14
N THR A 69 1.21 7.37 13.46
CA THR A 69 1.93 6.09 13.53
C THR A 69 1.56 5.28 14.77
N ARG A 70 1.21 5.92 15.90
CA ARG A 70 0.59 5.24 17.05
C ARG A 70 -0.76 4.65 16.69
N LEU A 71 -1.58 5.38 15.94
CA LEU A 71 -2.84 4.85 15.40
C LEU A 71 -2.56 3.66 14.47
N ALA A 72 -1.60 3.78 13.55
CA ALA A 72 -1.21 2.72 12.61
C ALA A 72 -0.69 1.44 13.27
N ALA A 73 -0.13 1.56 14.48
CA ALA A 73 0.40 0.47 15.30
C ALA A 73 -0.66 -0.18 16.20
N ASP A 74 -1.83 0.44 16.40
CA ASP A 74 -2.89 -0.08 17.26
C ASP A 74 -3.76 -1.12 16.51
N LEU A 75 -3.61 -2.40 16.86
CA LEU A 75 -4.31 -3.51 16.20
C LEU A 75 -5.53 -3.97 17.02
N PRO A 76 -6.65 -4.36 16.37
CA PRO A 76 -6.85 -4.37 14.92
C PRO A 76 -7.46 -3.06 14.35
N LEU A 77 -8.09 -2.24 15.21
CA LEU A 77 -8.92 -1.11 14.78
C LEU A 77 -8.09 0.08 14.27
N GLY A 78 -7.10 0.54 15.03
CA GLY A 78 -6.31 1.71 14.67
C GLY A 78 -5.54 1.54 13.35
N ARG A 79 -4.94 0.37 13.10
CA ARG A 79 -4.27 0.08 11.82
C ARG A 79 -5.26 0.14 10.66
N ALA A 80 -6.46 -0.42 10.84
CA ALA A 80 -7.50 -0.38 9.81
C ALA A 80 -7.94 1.05 9.49
N GLU A 81 -8.19 1.86 10.53
CA GLU A 81 -8.56 3.27 10.43
C GLU A 81 -7.45 4.07 9.72
N HIS A 82 -6.20 3.88 10.13
CA HIS A 82 -5.04 4.52 9.52
C HIS A 82 -4.94 4.21 8.02
N LEU A 83 -5.03 2.93 7.64
CA LEU A 83 -4.93 2.52 6.24
C LEU A 83 -6.07 3.10 5.39
N VAL A 84 -7.31 3.10 5.88
CA VAL A 84 -8.44 3.71 5.14
C VAL A 84 -8.27 5.21 4.98
N ARG A 85 -7.73 5.91 6.00
CA ARG A 85 -7.39 7.33 5.90
C ARG A 85 -6.25 7.60 4.94
N ARG A 86 -5.27 6.71 4.84
CA ARG A 86 -4.13 6.81 3.91
C ARG A 86 -4.54 6.58 2.47
N PHE A 87 -5.51 5.70 2.24
CA PHE A 87 -5.99 5.30 0.93
C PHE A 87 -7.48 5.63 0.77
N PRO A 88 -7.83 6.92 0.63
CA PRO A 88 -9.21 7.34 0.39
C PRO A 88 -9.70 6.86 -0.98
N PRO A 89 -11.03 6.76 -1.18
CA PRO A 89 -11.60 6.34 -2.46
C PRO A 89 -11.11 7.24 -3.60
N LEU A 90 -10.54 6.61 -4.62
CA LEU A 90 -10.13 7.31 -5.83
C LEU A 90 -11.35 7.43 -6.74
N ARG A 91 -11.67 8.67 -7.14
CA ARG A 91 -12.78 8.93 -8.06
C ARG A 91 -12.51 8.22 -9.38
N ALA A 92 -13.57 7.73 -10.03
CA ALA A 92 -13.44 7.02 -11.31
C ALA A 92 -13.01 7.99 -12.42
N ILE A 93 -11.71 8.27 -12.48
CA ILE A 93 -11.08 9.13 -13.51
C ILE A 93 -10.70 8.29 -14.74
N THR A 94 -10.73 6.96 -14.63
CA THR A 94 -10.32 6.03 -15.70
C THR A 94 -11.35 4.91 -15.91
N ALA A 95 -11.18 4.15 -17.00
CA ALA A 95 -11.98 2.96 -17.30
C ALA A 95 -11.89 1.84 -16.24
N ALA A 96 -11.01 1.97 -15.25
CA ALA A 96 -10.84 1.03 -14.14
C ALA A 96 -11.97 1.02 -13.12
N GLY A 97 -12.88 2.01 -13.15
CA GLY A 97 -13.92 2.16 -12.15
C GLY A 97 -13.37 2.70 -10.82
N PRO A 98 -14.17 2.64 -9.73
CA PRO A 98 -13.80 3.22 -8.45
C PRO A 98 -12.74 2.36 -7.74
N LEU A 99 -11.57 2.95 -7.50
CA LEU A 99 -10.49 2.28 -6.75
C LEU A 99 -10.52 2.71 -5.29
N TYR A 100 -10.05 1.83 -4.41
CA TYR A 100 -10.13 2.03 -2.96
C TYR A 100 -11.55 2.38 -2.47
N ALA A 101 -12.62 1.99 -3.17
CA ALA A 101 -13.98 2.32 -2.78
C ALA A 101 -14.65 1.20 -1.96
N GLY A 102 -15.75 1.53 -1.29
CA GLY A 102 -16.54 0.61 -0.49
C GLY A 102 -16.79 1.11 0.93
N GLU A 103 -18.03 1.01 1.38
CA GLU A 103 -18.46 1.31 2.74
C GLU A 103 -18.07 0.16 3.68
N GLY A 104 -17.38 0.46 4.79
CA GLY A 104 -16.92 -0.58 5.72
C GLY A 104 -15.59 -1.24 5.38
N ARG A 105 -14.76 -0.65 4.50
CA ARG A 105 -13.37 -1.10 4.26
C ARG A 105 -12.57 -1.21 5.56
N GLU A 106 -12.75 -0.24 6.46
CA GLU A 106 -12.09 -0.20 7.77
C GLU A 106 -12.46 -1.43 8.60
N THR A 107 -13.77 -1.65 8.78
CA THR A 107 -14.33 -2.80 9.49
C THR A 107 -13.77 -4.13 8.95
N ILE A 108 -13.72 -4.28 7.63
CA ILE A 108 -13.20 -5.51 7.00
C ILE A 108 -11.72 -5.68 7.31
N ILE A 109 -10.89 -4.66 7.15
CA ILE A 109 -9.45 -4.75 7.47
C ILE A 109 -9.25 -5.16 8.94
N ALA A 110 -10.00 -4.54 9.85
CA ALA A 110 -9.94 -4.88 11.27
C ALA A 110 -10.38 -6.33 11.54
N MET A 111 -11.42 -6.83 10.86
CA MET A 111 -11.84 -8.24 10.93
C MET A 111 -10.76 -9.18 10.40
N LEU A 112 -10.06 -8.84 9.31
CA LEU A 112 -8.95 -9.64 8.81
C LEU A 112 -7.82 -9.75 9.84
N TYR A 113 -7.47 -8.64 10.49
CA TYR A 113 -6.47 -8.65 11.56
C TYR A 113 -6.94 -9.42 12.80
N ALA A 114 -8.23 -9.37 13.14
CA ALA A 114 -8.79 -10.18 14.22
C ALA A 114 -8.69 -11.70 13.91
N VAL A 115 -9.00 -12.11 12.68
CA VAL A 115 -8.82 -13.49 12.21
C VAL A 115 -7.36 -13.93 12.34
N LEU A 116 -6.42 -13.11 11.88
CA LEU A 116 -4.99 -13.44 11.93
C LEU A 116 -4.46 -13.49 13.36
N ARG A 117 -4.91 -12.61 14.25
CA ARG A 117 -4.54 -12.65 15.67
C ARG A 117 -5.05 -13.92 16.33
N HIS A 118 -6.25 -14.37 15.98
CA HIS A 118 -6.83 -15.61 16.51
C HIS A 118 -6.13 -16.87 15.98
N GLU A 119 -5.95 -16.98 14.67
CA GLU A 119 -5.47 -18.22 14.05
C GLU A 119 -3.94 -18.30 13.95
N CYS A 120 -3.28 -17.15 13.83
CA CYS A 120 -1.84 -17.04 13.58
C CYS A 120 -1.21 -15.97 14.49
N PRO A 121 -1.30 -16.09 15.84
CA PRO A 121 -0.81 -15.06 16.76
C PRO A 121 0.68 -14.74 16.57
N ALA A 122 1.48 -15.69 16.07
CA ALA A 122 2.89 -15.49 15.75
C ALA A 122 3.16 -14.51 14.59
N LEU A 123 2.14 -14.13 13.80
CA LEU A 123 2.24 -13.09 12.77
C LEU A 123 2.01 -11.67 13.32
N SER A 124 1.46 -11.54 14.53
CA SER A 124 1.32 -10.23 15.16
C SER A 124 2.71 -9.72 15.57
N PRO A 125 3.09 -8.51 15.13
CA PRO A 125 4.37 -7.95 15.54
C PRO A 125 4.39 -7.75 17.07
N PRO A 126 5.56 -7.93 17.73
CA PRO A 126 5.71 -7.66 19.16
C PRO A 126 5.27 -6.24 19.54
N ALA A 127 4.64 -6.09 20.70
CA ALA A 127 4.08 -4.81 21.13
C ALA A 127 5.16 -3.74 21.37
N ASP A 128 6.35 -4.14 21.83
CA ASP A 128 7.51 -3.27 22.00
C ASP A 128 8.11 -2.82 20.67
N GLU A 129 8.17 -3.71 19.67
CA GLU A 129 8.57 -3.36 18.30
C GLU A 129 7.61 -2.34 17.68
N LEU A 130 6.30 -2.56 17.79
CA LEU A 130 5.29 -1.63 17.28
C LEU A 130 5.31 -0.29 18.01
N ALA A 131 5.45 -0.29 19.33
CA ALA A 131 5.56 0.94 20.11
C ALA A 131 6.81 1.72 19.67
N TRP A 132 7.96 1.06 19.53
CA TRP A 132 9.18 1.70 19.05
C TRP A 132 9.01 2.27 17.63
N ALA A 133 8.47 1.49 16.69
CA ALA A 133 8.22 1.94 15.32
C ALA A 133 7.27 3.14 15.28
N ALA A 134 6.24 3.15 16.14
CA ALA A 134 5.30 4.25 16.25
C ALA A 134 5.95 5.55 16.72
N GLU A 135 6.87 5.50 17.69
CA GLU A 135 7.53 6.70 18.22
C GLU A 135 8.47 7.37 17.20
N LEU A 136 8.87 6.67 16.13
CA LEU A 136 9.67 7.28 15.06
C LEU A 136 8.89 8.32 14.26
N GLY A 137 7.56 8.26 14.24
CA GLY A 137 6.73 9.11 13.38
C GLY A 137 6.94 8.86 11.88
N GLU A 138 7.41 7.66 11.52
CA GLU A 138 7.63 7.24 10.13
C GLU A 138 6.66 6.09 9.80
N GLU A 139 5.65 6.36 8.96
CA GLU A 139 4.64 5.35 8.56
C GLU A 139 5.29 4.07 8.00
N ALA A 140 6.34 4.22 7.19
CA ALA A 140 7.07 3.10 6.61
C ALA A 140 7.69 2.15 7.66
N ALA A 141 8.04 2.64 8.86
CA ALA A 141 8.57 1.77 9.92
C ALA A 141 7.46 0.83 10.44
N VAL A 142 6.26 1.36 10.65
CA VAL A 142 5.09 0.56 11.06
C VAL A 142 4.65 -0.38 9.95
N ASP A 143 4.70 0.05 8.68
CA ASP A 143 4.40 -0.81 7.53
C ASP A 143 5.36 -1.99 7.41
N ILE A 144 6.66 -1.76 7.64
CA ILE A 144 7.66 -2.83 7.63
C ILE A 144 7.37 -3.84 8.75
N ALA A 145 7.12 -3.36 9.97
CA ALA A 145 6.80 -4.23 11.11
C ALA A 145 5.52 -5.05 10.84
N CYS A 146 4.50 -4.44 10.23
CA CYS A 146 3.24 -5.11 9.91
C CYS A 146 3.22 -5.87 8.57
N ALA A 147 4.30 -5.84 7.78
CA ALA A 147 4.28 -6.37 6.40
C ALA A 147 3.85 -7.85 6.32
N GLY A 148 4.26 -8.67 7.29
CA GLY A 148 3.85 -10.08 7.37
C GLY A 148 2.36 -10.25 7.67
N LEU A 149 1.83 -9.44 8.59
CA LEU A 149 0.41 -9.41 8.95
C LEU A 149 -0.45 -8.93 7.77
N ASP A 150 -0.06 -7.83 7.13
CA ASP A 150 -0.76 -7.26 5.97
C ASP A 150 -0.76 -8.23 4.79
N ARG A 151 0.36 -8.92 4.54
CA ARG A 151 0.45 -9.94 3.50
C ARG A 151 -0.50 -11.09 3.77
N ALA A 152 -0.55 -11.58 5.01
CA ALA A 152 -1.47 -12.63 5.39
C ALA A 152 -2.94 -12.18 5.25
N ALA A 153 -3.26 -10.94 5.65
CA ALA A 153 -4.59 -10.36 5.49
C ALA A 153 -4.98 -10.27 4.01
N ARG A 154 -4.03 -9.89 3.16
CA ARG A 154 -4.23 -9.84 1.71
C ARG A 154 -4.53 -11.23 1.13
N HIS A 155 -3.86 -12.28 1.60
CA HIS A 155 -4.13 -13.66 1.17
C HIS A 155 -5.48 -14.20 1.66
N LEU A 156 -5.97 -13.79 2.83
CA LEU A 156 -7.31 -14.16 3.29
C LEU A 156 -8.39 -13.74 2.30
N LEU A 157 -8.19 -12.61 1.61
CA LEU A 157 -9.14 -12.11 0.63
C LEU A 157 -9.21 -12.99 -0.61
N ASP A 158 -8.13 -13.69 -0.97
CA ASP A 158 -8.08 -14.63 -2.12
C ASP A 158 -8.83 -15.94 -1.87
N GLN A 159 -9.21 -16.21 -0.62
CA GLN A 159 -10.00 -17.37 -0.25
C GLN A 159 -11.47 -17.20 -0.64
N GLY A 160 -12.21 -18.32 -0.64
CA GLY A 160 -13.65 -18.30 -0.91
C GLY A 160 -14.37 -17.40 0.11
N ARG A 161 -15.23 -16.49 -0.38
CA ARG A 161 -15.94 -15.51 0.47
C ARG A 161 -16.69 -16.15 1.64
N TRP A 162 -17.31 -17.30 1.41
CA TRP A 162 -18.00 -18.04 2.47
C TRP A 162 -17.06 -18.48 3.60
N GLN A 163 -15.89 -19.02 3.23
CA GLN A 163 -14.88 -19.47 4.19
C GLN A 163 -14.33 -18.28 4.98
N LEU A 164 -14.10 -17.15 4.32
CA LEU A 164 -13.64 -15.93 4.98
C LEU A 164 -14.61 -15.49 6.09
N TRP A 165 -15.91 -15.40 5.80
CA TRP A 165 -16.88 -14.94 6.80
C TRP A 165 -17.05 -15.91 7.97
N ALA A 166 -17.04 -17.23 7.73
CA ALA A 166 -17.07 -18.22 8.80
C ALA A 166 -15.87 -18.10 9.75
N ARG A 167 -14.68 -17.79 9.20
CA ARG A 167 -13.47 -17.54 9.98
C ARG A 167 -13.56 -16.24 10.77
N VAL A 168 -14.10 -15.17 10.17
CA VAL A 168 -14.37 -13.90 10.85
C VAL A 168 -15.30 -14.12 12.05
N GLU A 169 -16.44 -14.79 11.85
CA GLU A 169 -17.38 -15.09 12.95
C GLU A 169 -16.68 -15.86 14.07
N THR A 170 -15.93 -16.91 13.74
CA THR A 170 -15.18 -17.72 14.71
C THR A 170 -14.18 -16.87 15.52
N ALA A 171 -13.38 -16.05 14.84
CA ALA A 171 -12.39 -15.21 15.49
C ALA A 171 -13.02 -14.14 16.39
N LEU A 172 -14.12 -13.53 15.97
CA LEU A 172 -14.83 -12.53 16.77
C LEU A 172 -15.48 -13.17 18.00
N THR A 173 -16.13 -14.33 17.87
CA THR A 173 -16.68 -15.07 19.02
C THR A 173 -15.59 -15.45 20.02
N ALA A 174 -14.43 -15.91 19.57
CA ALA A 174 -13.30 -16.18 20.46
C ALA A 174 -12.84 -14.90 21.17
N GLY A 175 -12.69 -13.80 20.42
CA GLY A 175 -12.25 -12.50 20.93
C GLY A 175 -13.17 -11.90 21.98
N GLU A 176 -14.50 -12.12 21.92
CA GLU A 176 -15.47 -11.66 22.93
C GLU A 176 -15.21 -12.23 24.34
N THR A 177 -14.44 -13.32 24.44
CA THR A 177 -14.06 -13.94 25.72
C THR A 177 -12.59 -13.75 26.09
N ASP A 178 -11.84 -12.99 25.28
CA ASP A 178 -10.40 -12.79 25.48
C ASP A 178 -10.11 -12.08 26.82
N THR A 179 -9.03 -12.48 27.49
CA THR A 179 -8.56 -11.86 28.73
C THR A 179 -8.09 -10.41 28.54
N ASP A 180 -7.56 -10.09 27.36
CA ASP A 180 -7.19 -8.73 26.97
C ASP A 180 -8.46 -7.92 26.65
N ARG A 181 -8.74 -6.93 27.49
CA ARG A 181 -9.90 -6.04 27.33
C ARG A 181 -9.92 -5.37 25.95
N ARG A 182 -8.77 -4.99 25.38
CA ARG A 182 -8.74 -4.32 24.08
C ARG A 182 -9.20 -5.24 22.96
N VAL A 183 -8.78 -6.50 23.01
CA VAL A 183 -9.24 -7.54 22.07
C VAL A 183 -10.73 -7.74 22.21
N ARG A 184 -11.20 -7.86 23.44
CA ARG A 184 -12.62 -8.07 23.75
C ARG A 184 -13.49 -6.94 23.22
N ASP A 185 -13.13 -5.70 23.53
CA ASP A 185 -13.87 -4.51 23.12
C ASP A 185 -13.88 -4.37 21.59
N ALA A 186 -12.75 -4.67 20.92
CA ALA A 186 -12.66 -4.70 19.47
C ALA A 186 -13.53 -5.80 18.85
N ALA A 187 -13.51 -7.02 19.40
CA ALA A 187 -14.30 -8.14 18.92
C ALA A 187 -15.81 -7.87 19.05
N ILE A 188 -16.26 -7.32 20.17
CA ILE A 188 -17.66 -6.91 20.39
C ILE A 188 -18.07 -5.85 19.37
N THR A 189 -17.21 -4.84 19.16
CA THR A 189 -17.47 -3.74 18.22
C THR A 189 -17.60 -4.26 16.78
N LEU A 190 -16.64 -5.06 16.34
CA LEU A 190 -16.65 -5.66 15.00
C LEU A 190 -17.80 -6.66 14.83
N GLY A 191 -18.15 -7.42 15.86
CA GLY A 191 -19.29 -8.33 15.84
C GLY A 191 -20.62 -7.61 15.64
N ARG A 192 -20.77 -6.41 16.20
CA ARG A 192 -21.95 -5.55 15.95
C ARG A 192 -21.97 -5.08 14.49
N GLU A 193 -20.86 -4.57 13.99
CA GLU A 193 -20.73 -4.10 12.61
C GLU A 193 -21.00 -5.21 11.58
N LEU A 194 -20.52 -6.44 11.84
CA LEU A 194 -20.78 -7.59 10.97
C LEU A 194 -22.28 -7.85 10.79
N ARG A 195 -23.08 -7.62 11.84
CA ARG A 195 -24.53 -7.85 11.85
C ARG A 195 -25.33 -6.69 11.26
N SER A 196 -24.80 -5.47 11.28
CA SER A 196 -25.52 -4.27 10.86
C SER A 196 -25.22 -3.81 9.43
N THR A 197 -24.06 -4.18 8.88
CA THR A 197 -23.52 -3.52 7.69
C THR A 197 -23.33 -4.52 6.53
N SER A 198 -23.73 -4.13 5.32
CA SER A 198 -23.44 -4.91 4.11
C SER A 198 -21.97 -4.73 3.69
N LEU A 199 -21.09 -5.61 4.15
CA LEU A 199 -19.65 -5.52 3.90
C LEU A 199 -19.22 -6.03 2.51
N ARG A 200 -20.16 -6.60 1.72
CA ARG A 200 -19.82 -7.32 0.48
C ARG A 200 -19.23 -6.45 -0.62
N GLY A 201 -19.65 -5.19 -0.71
CA GLY A 201 -19.18 -4.25 -1.75
C GLY A 201 -17.74 -3.75 -1.53
N SER A 202 -17.14 -4.03 -0.37
CA SER A 202 -15.93 -3.33 0.08
C SER A 202 -14.67 -4.18 0.03
N LEU A 203 -14.81 -5.48 -0.25
CA LEU A 203 -13.67 -6.40 -0.36
C LEU A 203 -12.66 -5.96 -1.42
N GLU A 204 -13.10 -5.45 -2.58
CA GLU A 204 -12.17 -4.98 -3.61
C GLU A 204 -11.43 -3.72 -3.16
N GLY A 205 -12.12 -2.79 -2.49
CA GLY A 205 -11.47 -1.63 -1.87
C GLY A 205 -10.40 -2.01 -0.86
N VAL A 206 -10.67 -3.03 -0.04
CA VAL A 206 -9.68 -3.57 0.91
C VAL A 206 -8.50 -4.21 0.19
N ARG A 207 -8.74 -4.99 -0.88
CA ARG A 207 -7.67 -5.54 -1.73
C ARG A 207 -6.78 -4.42 -2.27
N HIS A 208 -7.36 -3.34 -2.79
CA HIS A 208 -6.60 -2.19 -3.29
C HIS A 208 -5.72 -1.56 -2.19
N ILE A 209 -6.26 -1.36 -0.99
CA ILE A 209 -5.52 -0.79 0.15
C ILE A 209 -4.32 -1.67 0.51
N LEU A 210 -4.54 -2.97 0.69
CA LEU A 210 -3.49 -3.90 1.07
C LEU A 210 -2.44 -4.06 -0.05
N ASP A 211 -2.86 -4.07 -1.31
CA ASP A 211 -1.93 -4.07 -2.44
C ASP A 211 -1.07 -2.79 -2.43
N ALA A 212 -1.68 -1.63 -2.21
CA ALA A 212 -0.98 -0.35 -2.21
C ALA A 212 0.10 -0.23 -1.11
N VAL A 213 -0.20 -0.67 0.11
CA VAL A 213 0.80 -0.67 1.20
C VAL A 213 1.91 -1.69 0.95
N LEU A 214 1.57 -2.87 0.40
CA LEU A 214 2.54 -3.95 0.21
C LEU A 214 3.50 -3.72 -0.97
N VAL A 215 3.10 -2.96 -2.01
CA VAL A 215 3.99 -2.66 -3.16
C VAL A 215 5.02 -1.58 -2.86
N GLU A 216 4.76 -0.71 -1.88
CA GLU A 216 5.58 0.47 -1.60
C GLU A 216 7.04 0.14 -1.27
N PRO A 217 7.37 -0.86 -0.41
CA PRO A 217 8.76 -1.23 -0.13
C PRO A 217 9.55 -1.68 -1.37
N PHE A 218 8.86 -2.13 -2.41
CA PHE A 218 9.45 -2.57 -3.67
C PHE A 218 9.53 -1.47 -4.73
N GLY A 219 8.97 -0.28 -4.46
CA GLY A 219 8.84 0.79 -5.45
C GLY A 219 7.95 0.41 -6.64
N ALA A 220 7.05 -0.55 -6.43
CA ALA A 220 6.19 -1.07 -7.47
C ALA A 220 4.93 -0.21 -7.67
N PRO A 221 4.30 -0.25 -8.87
CA PRO A 221 3.06 0.47 -9.14
C PRO A 221 1.91 0.07 -8.19
N ALA A 222 1.32 1.05 -7.51
CA ALA A 222 0.15 0.84 -6.67
C ALA A 222 -1.15 0.87 -7.51
N PRO A 223 -2.27 0.34 -6.99
CA PRO A 223 -3.57 0.52 -7.65
C PRO A 223 -3.86 2.01 -7.95
N GLY A 224 -4.32 2.28 -9.16
CA GLY A 224 -4.54 3.61 -9.70
C GLY A 224 -3.35 4.18 -10.48
N THR A 225 -2.17 3.55 -10.43
CA THR A 225 -1.03 3.97 -11.26
C THR A 225 -1.31 3.66 -12.74
N ARG A 226 -1.04 4.66 -13.60
CA ARG A 226 -1.09 4.51 -15.06
C ARG A 226 0.19 3.88 -15.59
N ILE A 227 0.04 2.92 -16.48
CA ILE A 227 1.15 2.19 -17.11
C ILE A 227 0.83 1.91 -18.58
N ARG A 228 1.85 1.56 -19.36
CA ARG A 228 1.67 1.07 -20.74
C ARG A 228 1.89 -0.44 -20.79
N VAL A 229 1.00 -1.15 -21.46
CA VAL A 229 1.05 -2.60 -21.70
C VAL A 229 0.87 -2.81 -23.20
N ASP A 230 1.86 -3.38 -23.87
CA ASP A 230 1.89 -3.55 -25.33
C ASP A 230 1.62 -2.23 -26.09
N GLY A 231 2.21 -1.12 -25.62
CA GLY A 231 2.02 0.21 -26.20
C GLY A 231 0.67 0.88 -25.90
N ARG A 232 -0.23 0.22 -25.16
CA ARG A 232 -1.56 0.74 -24.81
C ARG A 232 -1.62 1.17 -23.35
N GLU A 233 -2.32 2.25 -23.06
CA GLU A 233 -2.46 2.70 -21.68
C GLU A 233 -3.43 1.84 -20.88
N GLY A 234 -3.11 1.67 -19.60
CA GLY A 234 -3.97 1.02 -18.63
C GLY A 234 -3.71 1.50 -17.22
N THR A 235 -4.60 1.11 -16.30
CA THR A 235 -4.51 1.42 -14.88
C THR A 235 -4.28 0.14 -14.09
N VAL A 236 -3.30 0.13 -13.19
CA VAL A 236 -3.13 -0.95 -12.22
C VAL A 236 -4.34 -0.99 -11.30
N ILE A 237 -4.99 -2.14 -11.17
CA ILE A 237 -6.15 -2.35 -10.30
C ILE A 237 -5.86 -3.39 -9.20
N GLY A 238 -4.64 -3.90 -9.12
CA GLY A 238 -4.22 -4.82 -8.06
C GLY A 238 -2.89 -5.47 -8.34
N ALA A 239 -2.38 -6.18 -7.35
CA ALA A 239 -1.17 -6.97 -7.44
C ALA A 239 -1.46 -8.46 -7.20
N GLU A 240 -0.66 -9.30 -7.84
CA GLU A 240 -0.59 -10.73 -7.58
C GLU A 240 0.62 -11.02 -6.71
N TRP A 241 0.39 -11.81 -5.66
CA TRP A 241 1.37 -12.04 -4.62
C TRP A 241 1.63 -13.53 -4.45
N GLU A 242 2.90 -13.89 -4.43
CA GLU A 242 3.32 -15.14 -3.79
C GLU A 242 3.24 -15.00 -2.26
N ARG A 243 3.49 -16.13 -1.57
CA ARG A 243 3.48 -16.20 -0.10
C ARG A 243 4.43 -15.17 0.55
N SER A 244 5.53 -14.83 -0.11
CA SER A 244 6.53 -13.87 0.37
C SER A 244 7.22 -13.17 -0.79
N GLY A 245 7.83 -12.02 -0.54
CA GLY A 245 8.63 -11.30 -1.54
C GLY A 245 7.84 -10.27 -2.36
N PRO A 246 8.42 -9.80 -3.49
CA PRO A 246 7.80 -8.79 -4.35
C PRO A 246 6.51 -9.33 -5.02
N PRO A 247 5.72 -8.46 -5.67
CA PRO A 247 4.60 -8.88 -6.51
C PRO A 247 5.10 -9.82 -7.64
N ALA A 248 4.35 -10.88 -7.92
CA ALA A 248 4.60 -11.76 -9.06
C ALA A 248 4.06 -11.14 -10.36
N GLY A 249 3.00 -10.34 -10.25
CA GLY A 249 2.36 -9.67 -11.37
C GLY A 249 1.39 -8.59 -10.92
N PHE A 250 0.79 -7.92 -11.89
CA PHE A 250 -0.15 -6.83 -11.68
C PHE A 250 -1.40 -7.07 -12.50
N ARG A 251 -2.56 -6.85 -11.88
CA ARG A 251 -3.83 -6.81 -12.59
C ARG A 251 -3.99 -5.41 -13.15
N VAL A 252 -4.14 -5.29 -14.46
CA VAL A 252 -4.17 -4.03 -15.20
C VAL A 252 -5.45 -3.93 -16.01
N ARG A 253 -6.21 -2.85 -15.84
CA ARG A 253 -7.30 -2.49 -16.74
C ARG A 253 -6.74 -1.71 -17.91
N VAL A 254 -6.67 -2.31 -19.09
CA VAL A 254 -6.32 -1.60 -20.33
C VAL A 254 -7.54 -0.82 -20.80
N ASP A 255 -7.38 0.46 -21.16
CA ASP A 255 -8.52 1.36 -21.43
C ASP A 255 -9.39 0.91 -22.60
N SER A 256 -8.79 0.24 -23.58
CA SER A 256 -9.46 -0.28 -24.76
C SER A 256 -10.10 -1.66 -24.54
N GLU A 257 -9.92 -2.28 -23.37
CA GLU A 257 -10.36 -3.65 -23.10
C GLU A 257 -11.38 -3.75 -21.95
N PRO A 258 -12.44 -4.56 -22.10
CA PRO A 258 -13.45 -4.73 -21.07
C PRO A 258 -13.01 -5.68 -19.94
N LEU A 259 -11.85 -6.31 -20.04
CA LEU A 259 -11.32 -7.22 -19.03
C LEU A 259 -9.96 -6.75 -18.51
N ALA A 260 -9.64 -7.10 -17.28
CA ALA A 260 -8.32 -6.87 -16.73
C ALA A 260 -7.35 -7.92 -17.27
N ARG A 261 -6.12 -7.52 -17.58
CA ARG A 261 -5.01 -8.40 -17.93
C ARG A 261 -4.09 -8.56 -16.74
N VAL A 262 -3.47 -9.72 -16.61
CA VAL A 262 -2.38 -9.94 -15.67
C VAL A 262 -1.07 -9.70 -16.42
N VAL A 263 -0.26 -8.78 -15.92
CA VAL A 263 1.05 -8.45 -16.47
C VAL A 263 2.11 -8.92 -15.47
N PRO A 264 3.00 -9.86 -15.83
CA PRO A 264 4.10 -10.28 -14.98
C PRO A 264 4.96 -9.09 -14.53
N ALA A 265 5.44 -9.11 -13.28
CA ALA A 265 6.22 -8.00 -12.74
C ALA A 265 7.50 -7.72 -13.57
N ALA A 266 8.11 -8.77 -14.13
CA ALA A 266 9.30 -8.67 -14.98
C ALA A 266 9.06 -7.90 -16.29
N GLU A 267 7.81 -7.84 -16.77
CA GLU A 267 7.47 -7.15 -18.02
C GLU A 267 7.25 -5.64 -17.82
N LEU A 268 6.96 -5.20 -16.59
CA LEU A 268 6.80 -3.78 -16.28
C LEU A 268 8.14 -3.05 -16.21
N ASP A 269 9.23 -3.74 -15.86
CA ASP A 269 10.59 -3.18 -15.86
C ASP A 269 11.13 -2.93 -17.28
N GLY A 270 10.59 -3.64 -18.28
CA GLY A 270 11.03 -3.58 -19.68
C GLY A 270 10.55 -2.34 -20.46
N GLY A 271 9.66 -1.53 -19.87
CA GLY A 271 9.22 -0.24 -20.43
C GLY A 271 10.17 0.92 -20.12
N LEU A 272 11.23 0.68 -19.34
CA LEU A 272 12.39 1.57 -19.29
C LEU A 272 13.14 1.45 -20.60
N ASP A 273 12.60 2.09 -21.64
CA ASP A 273 13.35 2.46 -22.82
C ASP A 273 14.50 3.34 -22.34
N THR A 274 15.63 2.71 -21.99
CA THR A 274 16.89 3.40 -21.80
C THR A 274 17.25 3.89 -23.18
N GLY A 275 16.70 5.04 -23.56
CA GLY A 275 17.06 5.74 -24.77
C GLY A 275 18.57 5.73 -24.83
N THR A 276 19.10 4.91 -25.74
CA THR A 276 20.51 4.81 -26.05
C THR A 276 20.93 6.25 -26.30
N ALA A 277 21.71 6.82 -25.40
CA ALA A 277 22.22 8.18 -25.59
C ALA A 277 22.88 8.21 -26.97
N PRO A 278 22.57 9.20 -27.84
CA PRO A 278 23.23 9.28 -29.13
C PRO A 278 24.74 9.30 -28.88
N GLU A 279 25.42 8.37 -29.54
CA GLU A 279 26.87 8.26 -29.54
C GLU A 279 27.45 9.65 -29.86
N PRO A 280 28.32 10.23 -29.02
CA PRO A 280 28.88 11.54 -29.31
C PRO A 280 29.70 11.45 -30.59
N ASP A 281 29.26 12.16 -31.62
CA ASP A 281 30.01 12.31 -32.87
C ASP A 281 31.45 12.73 -32.55
N LEU A 282 32.38 11.83 -32.86
CA LEU A 282 33.81 12.08 -32.83
C LEU A 282 34.10 13.17 -33.87
N ILE A 283 34.43 14.37 -33.40
CA ILE A 283 34.94 15.45 -34.23
C ILE A 283 36.29 14.98 -34.81
N PRO A 284 36.44 14.85 -36.14
CA PRO A 284 37.73 14.52 -36.74
C PRO A 284 38.71 15.70 -36.59
N SER A 285 39.95 15.37 -36.22
CA SER A 285 41.07 16.29 -36.03
C SER A 285 41.62 16.85 -37.34
#